data_AF-A0A4U3A0E0-F1
#
_entry.id   AF-A0A4U3A0E0-F1
#
_cell.length_a   1.000
_cell.length_b   1.000
_cell.length_c   1.000
_cell.angle_alpha   90.00
_cell.angle_beta   90.00
_cell.angle_gamma   90.00
#
_symmetry.space_group_name_H-M   'P 1'
#
loop_
_entity.id
_entity.type
_entity.pdbx_description
1 polymer ?
#
loop_
_entity_poly.entity_id
_entity_poly.type
_entity_poly.pdbx_seq_one_letter_code
_entity_poly.pdbx_strand_id
1 'polypeptide(L)'
;TVSPSWGGAGDSEIRWRYEQGVKRLEEVFGLTVIPMPNSLKGSEYLYNNPEARAEDLMTAFQDTRVKAIIANIGGEDSIRLLPYIDFNVIRENPKIFMGYS
;
A
#
# COMPACT_ATOMS: atom_id res chain seq x y z
N THR A 1 -4.53 2.29 -1.24
CA THR A 1 -3.91 1.37 -0.28
C THR A 1 -2.63 0.83 -0.87
N VAL A 2 -1.72 0.33 -0.03
CA VAL A 2 -0.38 -0.17 -0.43
C VAL A 2 -0.07 -1.50 0.25
N SER A 3 0.84 -2.28 -0.31
CA SER A 3 1.34 -3.54 0.27
C SER A 3 2.85 -3.47 0.49
N PRO A 4 3.34 -2.76 1.53
CA PRO A 4 4.76 -2.53 1.75
C PRO A 4 5.50 -3.76 2.30
N SER A 5 4.75 -4.71 2.86
CA SER A 5 5.26 -5.95 3.47
C SER A 5 4.71 -7.16 2.72
N TRP A 6 3.81 -7.96 3.31
CA TRP A 6 3.23 -9.13 2.65
C TRP A 6 2.22 -8.73 1.57
N GLY A 7 2.32 -9.34 0.39
CA GLY A 7 1.48 -9.04 -0.77
C GLY A 7 0.14 -9.76 -0.84
N GLY A 8 -0.25 -10.46 0.22
CA GLY A 8 -1.39 -11.38 0.22
C GLY A 8 -2.75 -10.77 -0.08
N ALA A 9 -2.91 -9.44 0.03
CA ALA A 9 -4.17 -8.77 -0.34
C ALA A 9 -4.55 -8.99 -1.82
N GLY A 10 -3.58 -9.28 -2.69
CA GLY A 10 -3.79 -9.62 -4.09
C GLY A 10 -4.06 -11.10 -4.37
N ASP A 11 -3.83 -12.00 -3.40
CA ASP A 11 -3.95 -13.44 -3.60
C ASP A 11 -5.42 -13.84 -3.75
N SER A 12 -5.70 -14.81 -4.62
CA SER A 12 -7.06 -15.14 -5.06
C SER A 12 -8.02 -15.50 -3.92
N GLU A 13 -7.52 -16.23 -2.93
CA GLU A 13 -8.24 -16.74 -1.77
C GLU A 13 -8.39 -15.70 -0.65
N ILE A 14 -7.60 -14.61 -0.71
CA ILE A 14 -7.62 -13.52 0.28
C ILE A 14 -8.28 -12.26 -0.29
N ARG A 15 -8.37 -12.12 -1.63
CA ARG A 15 -8.86 -10.91 -2.29
C ARG A 15 -10.23 -10.46 -1.79
N TRP A 16 -11.13 -11.39 -1.51
CA TRP A 16 -12.45 -11.09 -0.94
C TRP A 16 -12.35 -10.29 0.37
N ARG A 17 -11.32 -10.52 1.18
CA ARG A 17 -11.10 -9.85 2.46
C ARG A 17 -10.62 -8.42 2.27
N TYR A 18 -9.75 -8.17 1.29
CA TYR A 18 -9.36 -6.83 0.87
C TYR A 18 -10.60 -6.02 0.45
N GLU A 19 -11.41 -6.56 -0.47
CA GLU A 19 -12.63 -5.89 -0.94
C GLU A 19 -13.62 -5.61 0.20
N GLN A 20 -13.71 -6.54 1.16
CA GLN A 20 -14.54 -6.35 2.34
C GLN A 20 -14.03 -5.20 3.22
N GLY A 21 -12.72 -4.95 3.29
CA GLY A 21 -12.14 -3.81 3.99
C GLY A 21 -12.38 -2.49 3.24
N VAL A 22 -12.16 -2.50 1.93
CA VAL A 22 -12.47 -1.38 1.02
C VAL A 22 -13.91 -0.93 1.19
N LYS A 23 -14.86 -1.87 1.14
CA LYS A 23 -16.29 -1.58 1.34
C LYS A 23 -16.58 -0.81 2.63
N ARG A 24 -15.84 -1.06 3.71
CA ARG A 24 -16.04 -0.35 4.99
C ARG A 24 -15.44 1.05 4.96
N LEU A 25 -14.29 1.25 4.31
CA LEU A 25 -13.74 2.59 4.08
C LEU A 25 -14.72 3.44 3.25
N GLU A 26 -15.38 2.83 2.26
CA GLU A 26 -16.35 3.52 1.41
C GLU A 26 -17.67 3.78 2.14
N GLU A 27 -18.30 2.76 2.74
CA GLU A 27 -19.64 2.88 3.32
C GLU A 27 -19.67 3.57 4.69
N VAL A 28 -18.68 3.30 5.55
CA VAL A 28 -18.67 3.82 6.93
C VAL A 28 -18.00 5.18 7.02
N PHE A 29 -16.91 5.38 6.27
CA PHE A 29 -16.12 6.61 6.32
C PHE A 29 -16.35 7.53 5.11
N GLY A 30 -17.13 7.11 4.11
CA GLY A 30 -17.42 7.92 2.92
C GLY A 30 -16.19 8.19 2.06
N LEU A 31 -15.17 7.33 2.11
CA LEU A 31 -13.91 7.52 1.39
C LEU A 31 -13.98 6.90 -0.02
N THR A 32 -13.08 7.35 -0.90
CA THR A 32 -12.77 6.64 -2.15
C THR A 32 -11.47 5.87 -1.98
N VAL A 33 -11.48 4.57 -2.30
CA VAL A 33 -10.29 3.73 -2.14
C VAL A 33 -9.69 3.39 -3.50
N ILE A 34 -8.39 3.65 -3.63
CA ILE A 34 -7.62 3.35 -4.84
C ILE A 34 -6.43 2.47 -4.43
N PRO A 35 -6.32 1.22 -4.90
CA PRO A 35 -5.10 0.45 -4.75
C PRO A 35 -3.99 1.03 -5.62
N MET A 36 -2.77 1.10 -5.08
CA MET A 36 -1.61 1.48 -5.89
C MET A 36 -1.27 0.38 -6.92
N PRO A 37 -0.60 0.72 -8.03
CA PRO A 37 -0.49 -0.15 -9.22
C PRO A 37 0.04 -1.56 -8.94
N ASN A 38 0.92 -1.72 -7.95
CA ASN A 38 1.51 -3.02 -7.62
C ASN A 38 0.82 -3.74 -6.45
N SER A 39 0.10 -3.00 -5.60
CA SER A 39 -0.34 -3.44 -4.27
C SER A 39 -1.20 -4.71 -4.22
N LEU A 40 -1.79 -5.11 -5.35
CA LEU A 40 -2.66 -6.28 -5.46
C LEU A 40 -2.16 -7.31 -6.49
N LYS A 41 -0.87 -7.29 -6.82
CA LYS A 41 -0.23 -8.27 -7.73
C LYS A 41 0.07 -9.64 -7.09
N GLY A 42 -0.30 -9.83 -5.81
CA GLY A 42 -0.12 -11.07 -5.08
C GLY A 42 1.19 -11.16 -4.30
N SER A 43 1.26 -12.12 -3.37
CA SER A 43 2.35 -12.29 -2.42
C SER A 43 3.67 -12.65 -3.09
N GLU A 44 3.67 -13.56 -4.07
CA GLU A 44 4.87 -13.99 -4.79
C GLU A 44 5.52 -12.83 -5.56
N TYR A 45 4.72 -12.07 -6.32
CA TYR A 45 5.23 -10.91 -7.07
C TYR A 45 5.84 -9.88 -6.12
N LEU A 46 5.11 -9.49 -5.06
CA LEU A 46 5.56 -8.43 -4.17
C LEU A 46 6.76 -8.83 -3.31
N TYR A 47 6.86 -10.12 -2.95
CA TYR A 47 8.07 -10.64 -2.30
C TYR A 47 9.29 -10.50 -3.21
N ASN A 48 9.17 -10.85 -4.49
CA ASN A 48 10.30 -10.78 -5.43
C ASN A 48 10.61 -9.35 -5.93
N ASN A 49 9.70 -8.39 -5.76
CA ASN A 49 9.84 -7.03 -6.27
C ASN A 49 9.73 -5.96 -5.16
N PRO A 50 10.76 -5.79 -4.30
CA PRO A 50 10.77 -4.75 -3.28
C PRO A 50 10.77 -3.33 -3.86
N GLU A 51 11.37 -3.11 -5.03
CA GLU A 51 11.33 -1.82 -5.74
C GLU A 51 9.89 -1.43 -6.11
N ALA A 52 9.10 -2.37 -6.65
CA ALA A 52 7.69 -2.12 -6.97
C ALA A 52 6.84 -1.75 -5.74
N ARG A 53 7.20 -2.26 -4.55
CA ARG A 53 6.56 -1.84 -3.28
C ARG A 53 6.94 -0.42 -2.89
N ALA A 54 8.19 -0.03 -3.10
CA ALA A 54 8.66 1.34 -2.89
C ALA A 54 8.03 2.33 -3.88
N GLU A 55 7.93 1.95 -5.16
CA GLU A 55 7.24 2.73 -6.21
C GLU A 55 5.78 3.02 -5.83
N ASP A 56 5.06 2.04 -5.28
CA ASP A 56 3.69 2.24 -4.79
C ASP A 56 3.64 3.29 -3.66
N LEU A 57 4.62 3.31 -2.76
CA LEU A 57 4.73 4.35 -1.73
C LEU A 57 5.01 5.72 -2.37
N MET A 58 6.00 5.81 -3.26
CA MET A 58 6.36 7.07 -3.92
C MET A 58 5.19 7.63 -4.73
N THR A 59 4.51 6.78 -5.49
CA THR A 59 3.30 7.14 -6.26
C THR A 59 2.20 7.66 -5.34
N ALA A 60 1.94 6.96 -4.23
CA ALA A 60 0.93 7.38 -3.27
C ALA A 60 1.28 8.71 -2.57
N PHE A 61 2.55 8.97 -2.28
CA PHE A 61 3.00 10.24 -1.71
C PHE A 61 2.95 11.37 -2.73
N GLN A 62 3.44 11.18 -3.96
CA GLN A 62 3.45 12.21 -5.01
C GLN A 62 2.05 12.61 -5.49
N ASP A 63 1.07 11.70 -5.45
CA ASP A 63 -0.28 12.03 -5.90
C ASP A 63 -0.99 12.95 -4.89
N THR A 64 -1.17 14.21 -5.27
CA THR A 64 -1.82 15.25 -4.45
C THR A 64 -3.31 14.99 -4.21
N ARG A 65 -3.93 14.09 -4.97
CA ARG A 65 -5.33 13.66 -4.76
C ARG A 65 -5.43 12.67 -3.59
N VAL A 66 -4.37 11.92 -3.30
CA VAL A 66 -4.31 10.96 -2.19
C VAL A 66 -4.11 11.70 -0.87
N LYS A 67 -5.11 11.60 0.03
CA LYS A 67 -5.10 12.28 1.34
C LYS A 67 -4.65 11.39 2.51
N ALA A 68 -4.68 10.07 2.31
CA ALA A 68 -4.22 9.08 3.28
C ALA A 68 -3.70 7.84 2.56
N ILE A 69 -2.70 7.20 3.16
CA ILE A 69 -2.11 5.94 2.72
C ILE A 69 -2.32 4.94 3.86
N ILE A 70 -2.98 3.83 3.56
CA ILE A 70 -3.24 2.74 4.51
C ILE A 70 -2.57 1.48 3.98
N ALA A 71 -1.72 0.87 4.81
CA ALA A 71 -1.11 -0.42 4.52
C ALA A 71 -2.17 -1.52 4.60
N ASN A 72 -2.19 -2.42 3.61
CA ASN A 72 -3.14 -3.54 3.57
C ASN A 72 -2.90 -4.53 4.73
N ILE A 73 -1.63 -4.82 5.04
CA ILE A 73 -1.21 -5.74 6.09
C ILE A 73 0.28 -5.54 6.43
N GLY A 74 0.73 -6.07 7.58
CA GLY A 74 2.13 -6.18 7.96
C GLY A 74 2.88 -7.31 7.24
N GLY A 75 3.97 -7.78 7.82
CA GLY A 75 4.85 -8.82 7.29
C GLY A 75 6.24 -8.67 7.88
N GLU A 76 7.27 -9.17 7.20
CA GLU A 76 8.59 -9.33 7.83
C GLU A 76 9.80 -8.80 7.03
N ASP A 77 9.57 -8.28 5.82
CA ASP A 77 10.66 -7.99 4.88
C ASP A 77 10.66 -6.57 4.29
N SER A 78 9.82 -5.66 4.81
CA SER A 78 9.71 -4.28 4.30
C SER A 78 11.00 -3.47 4.43
N ILE A 79 11.94 -3.92 5.28
CA ILE A 79 13.30 -3.35 5.36
C ILE A 79 14.03 -3.37 4.00
N ARG A 80 13.66 -4.30 3.10
CA ARG A 80 14.21 -4.40 1.74
C ARG A 80 13.87 -3.21 0.85
N LEU A 81 12.89 -2.38 1.22
CA LEU A 81 12.53 -1.18 0.47
C LEU A 81 13.55 -0.05 0.64
N LEU A 82 14.36 -0.07 1.71
CA LEU A 82 15.22 1.06 2.10
C LEU A 82 16.06 1.67 0.96
N PRO A 83 16.69 0.89 0.06
CA PRO A 83 17.48 1.44 -1.05
C PRO A 83 16.66 2.21 -2.10
N TYR A 84 15.33 2.03 -2.13
CA TYR A 84 14.44 2.54 -3.17
C TYR A 84 13.54 3.69 -2.68
N ILE A 85 13.69 4.12 -1.43
CA ILE A 85 12.88 5.20 -0.85
C ILE A 85 13.54 6.56 -1.10
N ASP A 86 12.80 7.45 -1.76
CA ASP A 86 13.12 8.88 -1.79
C ASP A 86 12.43 9.59 -0.61
N PHE A 87 13.22 9.92 0.42
CA PHE A 87 12.72 10.62 1.59
C PHE A 87 12.30 12.08 1.31
N ASN A 88 12.78 12.71 0.24
CA ASN A 88 12.36 14.06 -0.13
C ASN A 88 10.91 14.05 -0.63
N VAL A 89 10.54 13.05 -1.44
CA VAL A 89 9.15 12.84 -1.87
C VAL A 89 8.20 12.75 -0.68
N ILE A 90 8.57 12.00 0.36
CA ILE A 90 7.75 11.89 1.58
C ILE A 90 7.67 13.23 2.31
N ARG A 91 8.82 13.93 2.48
CA ARG A 91 8.90 15.20 3.21
C ARG A 91 8.06 16.30 2.56
N GLU A 92 8.06 16.37 1.24
CA GLU A 92 7.36 17.41 0.48
C GLU A 92 5.86 17.13 0.31
N ASN A 93 5.40 15.91 0.61
CA ASN A 93 4.00 15.49 0.44
C ASN A 93 3.38 14.98 1.74
N PRO A 94 3.25 15.82 2.79
CA PRO A 94 2.73 15.39 4.08
C PRO A 94 1.29 14.90 3.96
N LYS A 95 1.04 13.66 4.41
CA LYS A 95 -0.29 13.06 4.47
C LYS A 95 -0.34 11.95 5.53
N ILE A 96 -1.54 11.49 5.86
CA ILE A 96 -1.71 10.38 6.79
C ILE A 96 -1.08 9.11 6.21
N PHE A 97 -0.23 8.44 6.97
CA PHE A 97 0.26 7.10 6.69
C PHE A 97 -0.05 6.21 7.90
N MET A 98 -0.76 5.09 7.69
CA MET A 98 -1.28 4.26 8.78
C MET A 98 -1.09 2.77 8.50
N GLY A 99 -0.64 2.04 9.52
CA GLY A 99 -0.41 0.59 9.55
C GLY A 99 0.14 0.16 10.91
N TYR A 100 0.19 -1.13 11.18
CA TYR A 100 0.75 -1.71 12.41
C TYR A 100 1.26 -3.14 12.14
N SER A 101 1.82 -3.74 13.19
CA SER A 101 2.41 -5.10 13.26
C SER A 101 3.88 -5.18 12.85
#